data_AF-A0A976M8N8-F1
#
_entry.id   AF-A0A976M8N8-F1
#
_cell.length_a   1.000
_cell.length_b   1.000
_cell.length_c   1.000
_cell.angle_alpha   90.00
_cell.angle_beta   90.00
_cell.angle_gamma   90.00
#
_symmetry.space_group_name_H-M   'P 1'
#
loop_
_entity.id
_entity.type
_entity.pdbx_description
1 polymer ?
#
loop_
_entity_poly.entity_id
_entity_poly.type
_entity_poly.pdbx_seq_one_letter_code
_entity_poly.pdbx_strand_id
1 'polypeptide(L)'
;MLSWLYDRLVTLVTRRSQAQRILLNLDLVDFLVSLFKENEPVSYKIHEPKVLNKFQLYCVSKVSAETLSELQNGSKNHEKLTDSIIEQLEITPKYRHLVLDAVVQICKFHSDLNLYEEKCNIPVSENILQHQKLFLSAWSSLTDKRPPESLRTCKHDDEDSWGYLGFQMPLSDFRRTGLLGLLSFEHMAVNYQELSRKTLATSRSLSNTSSTGSTEDLGPTGSPRPAESETWLPFALVSINVTSWVLDFYNENKLNAFSYNNEYDPLETFYILHASFFFNFINYYMAKGPVSVLEFNRVAIEYKDELLNKLKNLYENKGKVDSAYGTNLVNI
;
A
#
# COMPACT_ATOMS: atom_id res chain seq x y z
N MET A 1 -27.78 22.76 -1.77
CA MET A 1 -28.48 23.92 -1.17
C MET A 1 -28.69 23.74 0.33
N LEU A 2 -29.23 22.60 0.81
CA LEU A 2 -29.39 22.34 2.26
C LEU A 2 -28.06 22.30 3.05
N SER A 3 -27.01 21.66 2.54
CA SER A 3 -25.75 21.53 3.32
C SER A 3 -25.01 22.87 3.50
N TRP A 4 -25.09 23.78 2.52
CA TRP A 4 -24.48 25.11 2.61
C TRP A 4 -25.23 26.02 3.60
N LEU A 5 -26.57 25.97 3.60
CA LEU A 5 -27.38 26.69 4.59
C LEU A 5 -27.10 26.16 6.00
N TYR A 6 -27.02 24.84 6.16
CA TYR A 6 -26.63 24.21 7.41
C TYR A 6 -25.24 24.66 7.87
N ASP A 7 -24.24 24.59 7.00
CA ASP A 7 -22.87 25.00 7.32
C ASP A 7 -22.79 26.45 7.78
N ARG A 8 -23.46 27.36 7.04
CA ARG A 8 -23.50 28.78 7.36
C ARG A 8 -24.19 29.06 8.69
N LEU A 9 -25.29 28.37 9.00
CA LEU A 9 -25.97 28.47 10.28
C LEU A 9 -25.07 27.98 11.43
N VAL A 10 -24.44 26.83 11.27
CA VAL A 10 -23.53 26.25 12.27
C VAL A 10 -22.33 27.18 12.50
N THR A 11 -21.77 27.77 11.45
CA THR A 11 -20.66 28.74 11.55
C THR A 11 -21.09 30.03 12.23
N LEU A 12 -22.27 30.56 11.94
CA LEU A 12 -22.79 31.75 12.61
C LEU A 12 -22.99 31.52 14.11
N VAL A 13 -23.48 30.33 14.46
CA VAL A 13 -23.79 29.91 15.83
C VAL A 13 -22.53 29.60 16.64
N THR A 14 -21.55 28.90 16.07
CA THR A 14 -20.32 28.47 16.77
C THR A 14 -19.16 29.44 16.63
N ARG A 15 -19.24 30.36 15.66
CA ARG A 15 -18.11 31.17 15.18
C ARG A 15 -16.92 30.30 14.72
N ARG A 16 -17.21 29.09 14.24
CA ARG A 16 -16.21 28.14 13.72
C ARG A 16 -16.49 27.81 12.26
N SER A 17 -15.47 27.96 11.41
CA SER A 17 -15.49 27.51 10.02
C SER A 17 -15.61 25.98 9.94
N GLN A 18 -16.07 25.46 8.81
CA GLN A 18 -16.18 24.02 8.59
C GLN A 18 -14.83 23.32 8.77
N ALA A 19 -13.75 23.94 8.29
CA ALA A 19 -12.38 23.45 8.45
C ALA A 19 -12.00 23.25 9.92
N GLN A 20 -12.33 24.21 10.79
CA GLN A 20 -12.06 24.09 12.22
C GLN A 20 -12.82 22.93 12.87
N ARG A 21 -14.08 22.72 12.47
CA ARG A 21 -14.87 21.60 13.00
C ARG A 21 -14.32 20.25 12.56
N ILE A 22 -13.80 20.16 11.33
CA ILE A 22 -13.09 18.97 10.85
C ILE A 22 -11.84 18.73 11.70
N LEU A 23 -10.97 19.72 11.85
CA LEU A 23 -9.70 19.59 12.60
C LEU A 23 -9.91 19.20 14.07
N LEU A 24 -10.99 19.68 14.67
CA LEU A 24 -11.37 19.35 16.05
C LEU A 24 -12.15 18.03 16.17
N ASN A 25 -12.40 17.33 15.05
CA ASN A 25 -13.17 16.09 14.98
C ASN A 25 -14.55 16.19 15.65
N LEU A 26 -15.18 17.36 15.61
CA LEU A 26 -16.43 17.60 16.32
C LEU A 26 -17.58 16.93 15.61
N ASP A 27 -18.34 16.14 16.35
CA ASP A 27 -19.63 15.64 15.90
C ASP A 27 -20.78 16.60 16.28
N LEU A 28 -22.01 16.18 15.99
CA LEU A 28 -23.21 16.98 16.22
C LEU A 28 -23.51 17.16 17.73
N VAL A 29 -23.07 16.22 18.57
CA VAL A 29 -23.21 16.29 20.02
C VAL A 29 -22.18 17.24 20.60
N ASP A 30 -20.93 17.16 20.13
CA ASP A 30 -19.87 18.11 20.48
C ASP A 30 -20.25 19.54 20.09
N PHE A 31 -20.94 19.70 18.95
CA PHE A 31 -21.51 20.97 18.52
C PHE A 31 -22.49 21.53 19.56
N LEU A 32 -23.44 20.73 20.02
CA LEU A 32 -24.43 21.14 21.03
C LEU A 32 -23.78 21.50 22.36
N VAL A 33 -22.71 20.80 22.76
CA VAL A 33 -21.96 21.11 23.98
C VAL A 33 -21.13 22.40 23.81
N SER A 34 -20.52 22.60 22.64
CA SER A 34 -19.70 23.79 22.34
C SER A 34 -20.49 25.10 22.31
N LEU A 35 -21.81 25.03 22.12
CA LEU A 35 -22.72 26.17 22.24
C LEU A 35 -22.76 26.75 23.65
N PHE A 36 -22.47 25.94 24.66
CA PHE A 36 -22.53 26.31 26.06
C PHE A 36 -21.15 26.44 26.71
N LYS A 37 -20.06 26.03 26.03
CA LYS A 37 -18.66 26.17 26.46
C LYS A 37 -17.72 26.33 25.28
N GLU A 38 -16.77 27.26 25.34
CA GLU A 38 -15.66 27.25 24.38
C GLU A 38 -14.81 26.00 24.59
N ASN A 39 -14.86 25.05 23.65
CA ASN A 39 -13.88 23.97 23.60
C ASN A 39 -12.54 24.59 23.18
N GLU A 40 -11.62 24.75 24.13
CA GLU A 40 -10.20 24.98 23.83
C GLU A 40 -9.66 23.78 23.05
N PRO A 41 -8.73 23.97 22.10
CA PRO A 41 -8.08 22.86 21.43
C PRO A 41 -7.35 22.01 22.47
N VAL A 42 -7.83 20.78 22.68
CA VAL A 42 -7.35 19.88 23.73
C VAL A 42 -6.01 19.22 23.36
N SER A 43 -5.67 19.18 22.07
CA SER A 43 -4.46 18.52 21.56
C SER A 43 -3.67 19.42 20.62
N TYR A 44 -2.34 19.32 20.68
CA TYR A 44 -1.42 19.99 19.77
C TYR A 44 -1.23 19.23 18.44
N LYS A 45 -1.53 17.92 18.42
CA LYS A 45 -1.37 17.03 17.26
C LYS A 45 -2.68 16.33 16.89
N ILE A 46 -2.87 16.09 15.59
CA ILE A 46 -3.99 15.34 15.04
C ILE A 46 -3.57 13.88 14.91
N HIS A 47 -4.05 13.06 15.84
CA HIS A 47 -3.74 11.63 15.86
C HIS A 47 -4.64 10.79 14.96
N GLU A 48 -5.85 11.25 14.67
CA GLU A 48 -6.85 10.45 13.94
C GLU A 48 -6.70 10.61 12.42
N PRO A 49 -6.30 9.56 11.67
CA PRO A 49 -6.10 9.65 10.21
C PRO A 49 -7.34 10.12 9.43
N LYS A 50 -8.54 9.76 9.92
CA LYS A 50 -9.81 10.19 9.32
C LYS A 50 -10.01 11.71 9.37
N VAL A 51 -9.44 12.39 10.36
CA VAL A 51 -9.50 13.86 10.47
C VAL A 51 -8.64 14.48 9.38
N LEU A 52 -7.42 14.00 9.21
CA LEU A 52 -6.49 14.46 8.17
C LEU A 52 -7.05 14.19 6.78
N ASN A 53 -7.63 13.02 6.53
CA ASN A 53 -8.27 12.71 5.26
C ASN A 53 -9.45 13.65 4.95
N LYS A 54 -10.35 13.87 5.92
CA LYS A 54 -11.45 14.84 5.76
C LYS A 54 -10.94 16.26 5.49
N PHE A 55 -9.87 16.67 6.18
CA PHE A 55 -9.27 17.99 5.99
C PHE A 55 -8.63 18.13 4.60
N GLN A 56 -7.88 17.11 4.15
CA GLN A 56 -7.31 17.06 2.80
C GLN A 56 -8.39 17.18 1.73
N LEU A 57 -9.47 16.39 1.82
CA LEU A 57 -10.61 16.46 0.88
C LEU A 57 -11.28 17.83 0.91
N TYR A 58 -11.39 18.45 2.10
CA TYR A 58 -11.94 19.79 2.22
C TYR A 58 -11.05 20.81 1.49
N CYS A 59 -9.72 20.75 1.69
CA CYS A 59 -8.76 21.60 1.00
C CYS A 59 -8.89 21.48 -0.52
N VAL A 60 -8.91 20.26 -1.08
CA VAL A 60 -9.08 20.01 -2.53
C VAL A 60 -10.25 20.79 -3.13
N SER A 61 -11.33 20.98 -2.36
CA SER A 61 -12.54 21.65 -2.84
C SER A 61 -12.61 23.16 -2.55
N LYS A 62 -11.70 23.71 -1.73
CA LYS A 62 -11.85 25.05 -1.14
C LYS A 62 -10.64 25.96 -1.25
N VAL A 63 -9.43 25.41 -1.41
CA VAL A 63 -8.22 26.23 -1.57
C VAL A 63 -7.93 26.47 -3.04
N SER A 64 -7.11 27.49 -3.31
CA SER A 64 -6.65 27.84 -4.65
C SER A 64 -5.83 26.71 -5.28
N ALA A 65 -5.78 26.69 -6.61
CA ALA A 65 -5.00 25.69 -7.34
C ALA A 65 -3.50 25.74 -6.99
N GLU A 66 -2.96 26.93 -6.70
CA GLU A 66 -1.56 27.11 -6.28
C GLU A 66 -1.31 26.46 -4.91
N THR A 67 -2.16 26.77 -3.92
CA THR A 67 -2.09 26.19 -2.58
C THR A 67 -2.25 24.67 -2.62
N LEU A 68 -3.19 24.17 -3.43
CA LEU A 68 -3.42 22.74 -3.59
C LEU A 68 -2.20 22.05 -4.22
N SER A 69 -1.60 22.67 -5.24
CA SER A 69 -0.39 22.17 -5.89
C SER A 69 0.79 22.12 -4.91
N GLU A 70 1.02 23.16 -4.11
CA GLU A 70 2.07 23.13 -3.07
C GLU A 70 1.83 21.98 -2.07
N LEU A 71 0.59 21.76 -1.64
CA LEU A 71 0.21 20.69 -0.71
C LEU A 71 0.44 19.29 -1.32
N GLN A 72 0.03 19.09 -2.58
CA GLN A 72 0.14 17.81 -3.30
C GLN A 72 1.56 17.50 -3.77
N ASN A 73 2.42 18.51 -3.90
CA ASN A 73 3.85 18.31 -4.22
C ASN A 73 4.71 18.04 -2.98
N GLY A 74 4.12 17.99 -1.78
CA GLY A 74 4.87 17.80 -0.55
C GLY A 74 5.78 19.00 -0.22
N SER A 75 5.28 20.23 -0.39
CA SER A 75 6.04 21.46 -0.12
C SER A 75 6.67 21.45 1.27
N LYS A 76 7.97 21.75 1.34
CA LYS A 76 8.72 21.90 2.61
C LYS A 76 8.43 23.23 3.32
N ASN A 77 7.75 24.18 2.66
CA ASN A 77 7.42 25.48 3.23
C ASN A 77 6.10 25.43 4.02
N HIS A 78 6.05 24.57 5.03
CA HIS A 78 4.82 24.27 5.77
C HIS A 78 4.21 25.51 6.44
N GLU A 79 5.03 26.45 6.92
CA GLU A 79 4.57 27.67 7.59
C GLU A 79 3.80 28.59 6.64
N LYS A 80 4.39 28.92 5.48
CA LYS A 80 3.73 29.75 4.46
C LYS A 80 2.45 29.09 3.96
N LEU A 81 2.51 27.77 3.71
CA LEU A 81 1.36 27.00 3.24
C LEU A 81 0.23 26.98 4.28
N THR A 82 0.59 26.85 5.56
CA THR A 82 -0.35 26.94 6.70
C THR A 82 -1.04 28.29 6.73
N ASP A 83 -0.29 29.39 6.65
CA ASP A 83 -0.86 30.74 6.69
C ASP A 83 -1.81 30.99 5.51
N SER A 84 -1.44 30.50 4.32
CA SER A 84 -2.29 30.57 3.12
C SER A 84 -3.60 29.79 3.26
N ILE A 85 -3.54 28.59 3.85
CA ILE A 85 -4.74 27.77 4.11
C ILE A 85 -5.62 28.40 5.19
N ILE A 86 -5.02 28.98 6.23
CA ILE A 86 -5.76 29.67 7.30
C ILE A 86 -6.57 30.83 6.74
N GLU A 87 -5.96 31.65 5.88
CA GLU A 87 -6.63 32.78 5.23
C GLU A 87 -7.79 32.31 4.35
N GLN A 88 -7.54 31.34 3.46
CA GLN A 88 -8.55 30.87 2.50
C GLN A 88 -9.70 30.11 3.13
N LEU A 89 -9.47 29.42 4.24
CA LEU A 89 -10.50 28.63 4.94
C LEU A 89 -11.11 29.37 6.14
N GLU A 90 -10.80 30.66 6.30
CA GLU A 90 -11.29 31.53 7.37
C GLU A 90 -11.10 30.91 8.76
N ILE A 91 -9.93 30.28 8.98
CA ILE A 91 -9.61 29.62 10.24
C ILE A 91 -9.10 30.67 11.24
N THR A 92 -9.65 30.67 12.45
CA THR A 92 -9.16 31.55 13.52
C THR A 92 -7.71 31.23 13.89
N PRO A 93 -6.82 32.24 14.07
CA PRO A 93 -5.40 32.03 14.36
C PRO A 93 -5.09 31.11 15.56
N LYS A 94 -6.00 31.02 16.54
CA LYS A 94 -5.83 30.12 17.71
C LYS A 94 -5.70 28.64 17.33
N TYR A 95 -6.17 28.23 16.14
CA TYR A 95 -6.08 26.86 15.64
C TYR A 95 -4.92 26.64 14.66
N ARG A 96 -4.02 27.63 14.51
CA ARG A 96 -2.90 27.56 13.57
C ARG A 96 -2.05 26.30 13.74
N HIS A 97 -1.81 25.87 14.98
CA HIS A 97 -1.04 24.66 15.27
C HIS A 97 -1.68 23.39 14.69
N LEU A 98 -3.01 23.25 14.72
CA LEU A 98 -3.70 22.10 14.10
C LEU A 98 -3.61 22.14 12.58
N VAL A 99 -3.68 23.33 11.98
CA VAL A 99 -3.52 23.48 10.52
C VAL A 99 -2.08 23.12 10.14
N LEU A 100 -1.10 23.63 10.88
CA LEU A 100 0.31 23.32 10.65
C LEU A 100 0.58 21.81 10.74
N ASP A 101 0.08 21.17 11.80
CA ASP A 101 0.21 19.72 11.97
C ASP A 101 -0.45 18.96 10.81
N ALA A 102 -1.65 19.35 10.39
CA ALA A 102 -2.30 18.75 9.23
C ALA A 102 -1.51 18.94 7.94
N VAL A 103 -0.99 20.15 7.70
CA VAL A 103 -0.18 20.48 6.51
C VAL A 103 1.09 19.64 6.48
N VAL A 104 1.83 19.55 7.60
CA VAL A 104 3.04 18.74 7.71
C VAL A 104 2.74 17.28 7.38
N GLN A 105 1.68 16.71 7.95
CA GLN A 105 1.33 15.32 7.74
C GLN A 105 0.85 15.01 6.32
N ILE A 106 0.05 15.91 5.71
CA ILE A 106 -0.40 15.77 4.32
C ILE A 106 0.77 15.95 3.34
N CYS A 107 1.63 16.96 3.54
CA CYS A 107 2.83 17.15 2.72
C CYS A 107 3.78 15.96 2.82
N LYS A 108 3.94 15.38 4.02
CA LYS A 108 4.73 14.15 4.20
C LYS A 108 4.15 13.01 3.38
N PHE A 109 2.85 12.74 3.48
CA PHE A 109 2.19 11.68 2.70
C PHE A 109 2.44 11.83 1.19
N HIS A 110 2.29 13.04 0.64
CA HIS A 110 2.59 13.28 -0.78
C HIS A 110 4.08 13.17 -1.12
N SER A 111 4.97 13.56 -0.19
CA SER A 111 6.41 13.33 -0.35
C SER A 111 6.75 11.83 -0.39
N ASP A 112 6.10 11.03 0.45
CA ASP A 112 6.24 9.57 0.47
C ASP A 112 5.77 8.97 -0.88
N LEU A 113 4.62 9.42 -1.40
CA LEU A 113 4.12 9.01 -2.72
C LEU A 113 5.10 9.31 -3.86
N ASN A 114 5.63 10.53 -3.88
CA ASN A 114 6.61 10.96 -4.89
C ASN A 114 7.88 10.12 -4.83
N LEU A 115 8.34 9.75 -3.62
CA LEU A 115 9.48 8.86 -3.44
C LEU A 115 9.20 7.46 -4.01
N TYR A 116 8.01 6.90 -3.77
CA TYR A 116 7.63 5.60 -4.34
C TYR A 116 7.59 5.65 -5.87
N GLU A 117 7.01 6.70 -6.45
CA GLU A 117 6.97 6.91 -7.89
C GLU A 117 8.38 7.07 -8.49
N GLU A 118 9.26 7.83 -7.82
CA GLU A 118 10.68 7.94 -8.21
C GLU A 118 11.35 6.56 -8.31
N LYS A 119 11.12 5.68 -7.33
CA LYS A 119 11.66 4.31 -7.36
C LYS A 119 11.02 3.43 -8.42
N CYS A 120 9.74 3.62 -8.73
CA CYS A 120 9.07 2.91 -9.83
C CYS A 120 9.63 3.33 -11.20
N ASN A 121 10.04 4.59 -11.34
CA ASN A 121 10.57 5.14 -12.58
C ASN A 121 12.02 4.72 -12.88
N ILE A 122 12.69 4.01 -11.97
CA ILE A 122 14.02 3.44 -12.19
C ILE A 122 13.88 2.04 -12.80
N PRO A 123 14.25 1.81 -14.07
CA PRO A 123 14.15 0.50 -14.69
C PRO A 123 15.16 -0.48 -14.09
N VAL A 124 14.72 -1.71 -13.84
CA VAL A 124 15.60 -2.80 -13.43
C VAL A 124 16.52 -3.18 -14.59
N SER A 125 17.80 -3.37 -14.29
CA SER A 125 18.84 -3.55 -15.30
C SER A 125 19.94 -4.45 -14.79
N GLU A 126 20.36 -5.39 -15.62
CA GLU A 126 21.50 -6.27 -15.38
C GLU A 126 22.83 -5.51 -15.43
N ASN A 127 22.90 -4.32 -16.02
CA ASN A 127 24.13 -3.54 -16.07
C ASN A 127 24.41 -2.74 -14.79
N ILE A 128 23.49 -2.78 -13.82
CA ILE A 128 23.62 -2.04 -12.56
C ILE A 128 23.98 -3.04 -11.45
N LEU A 129 25.19 -2.93 -10.92
CA LEU A 129 25.72 -3.86 -9.91
C LEU A 129 24.81 -3.94 -8.66
N GLN A 130 24.21 -2.82 -8.25
CA GLN A 130 23.28 -2.79 -7.12
C GLN A 130 22.05 -3.68 -7.38
N HIS A 131 21.49 -3.65 -8.59
CA HIS A 131 20.33 -4.47 -8.94
C HIS A 131 20.68 -5.95 -8.96
N GLN A 132 21.85 -6.30 -9.52
CA GLN A 132 22.34 -7.68 -9.49
C GLN A 132 22.49 -8.19 -8.05
N LYS A 133 23.03 -7.37 -7.13
CA LYS A 133 23.17 -7.72 -5.72
C LYS A 133 21.82 -8.00 -5.05
N LEU A 134 20.78 -7.22 -5.37
CA LEU A 134 19.43 -7.45 -4.83
C LEU A 134 18.86 -8.80 -5.31
N PHE A 135 19.01 -9.12 -6.60
CA PHE A 135 18.59 -10.42 -7.13
C PHE A 135 19.33 -11.59 -6.46
N LEU A 136 20.64 -11.49 -6.31
CA LEU A 136 21.46 -12.53 -5.67
C LEU A 136 21.15 -12.68 -4.18
N SER A 137 20.94 -11.56 -3.48
CA SER A 137 20.49 -11.52 -2.08
C SER A 137 19.17 -12.28 -1.94
N ALA A 138 18.15 -11.89 -2.72
CA ALA A 138 16.84 -12.53 -2.69
C ALA A 138 16.92 -14.03 -3.03
N TRP A 139 17.71 -14.41 -4.05
CA TRP A 139 17.93 -15.81 -4.41
C TRP A 139 18.50 -16.62 -3.24
N SER A 140 19.61 -16.15 -2.66
CA SER A 140 20.27 -16.85 -1.54
C SER A 140 19.38 -16.94 -0.29
N SER A 141 18.49 -15.97 -0.10
CA SER A 141 17.52 -15.99 0.98
C SER A 141 16.37 -16.97 0.72
N LEU A 142 16.01 -17.24 -0.53
CA LEU A 142 14.88 -18.10 -0.90
C LEU A 142 15.26 -19.55 -1.20
N THR A 143 16.51 -19.81 -1.58
CA THR A 143 16.94 -21.11 -2.07
C THR A 143 18.43 -21.35 -1.80
N ASP A 144 18.79 -22.62 -1.62
CA ASP A 144 20.19 -23.07 -1.45
C ASP A 144 20.82 -23.50 -2.78
N LYS A 145 20.08 -23.38 -3.88
CA LYS A 145 20.55 -23.69 -5.24
C LYS A 145 21.53 -22.64 -5.75
N ARG A 146 22.33 -23.00 -6.74
CA ARG A 146 23.22 -22.05 -7.42
C ARG A 146 22.38 -20.99 -8.16
N PRO A 147 22.70 -19.69 -8.04
CA PRO A 147 21.98 -18.66 -8.77
C PRO A 147 22.22 -18.78 -10.29
N PRO A 148 21.23 -18.38 -11.12
CA PRO A 148 21.39 -18.36 -12.57
C PRO A 148 22.53 -17.41 -12.98
N GLU A 149 23.27 -17.76 -14.03
CA GLU A 149 24.44 -16.99 -14.49
C GLU A 149 24.08 -15.59 -15.02
N SER A 150 22.84 -15.39 -15.47
CA SER A 150 22.33 -14.13 -15.99
C SER A 150 20.88 -13.92 -15.54
N LEU A 151 20.49 -12.64 -15.40
CA LEU A 151 19.09 -12.22 -15.17
C LEU A 151 18.17 -12.50 -16.37
N ARG A 152 18.75 -12.89 -17.51
CA ARG A 152 18.02 -13.29 -18.72
C ARG A 152 17.74 -14.79 -18.79
N THR A 153 18.39 -15.58 -17.94
CA THR A 153 18.18 -17.02 -17.88
C THR A 153 16.84 -17.32 -17.21
N CYS A 154 15.78 -17.35 -18.01
CA CYS A 154 14.46 -17.75 -17.60
C CYS A 154 13.98 -18.92 -18.43
N LYS A 155 13.80 -20.06 -17.79
CA LYS A 155 13.15 -21.24 -18.36
C LYS A 155 12.09 -21.68 -17.37
N HIS A 156 10.87 -21.88 -17.84
CA HIS A 156 9.77 -22.24 -16.95
C HIS A 156 10.10 -23.52 -16.19
N ASP A 157 9.94 -23.48 -14.86
CA ASP A 157 10.20 -24.60 -13.95
C ASP A 157 11.60 -25.25 -13.99
N ASP A 158 12.57 -24.57 -14.59
CA ASP A 158 13.96 -25.02 -14.56
C ASP A 158 14.62 -24.58 -13.24
N GLU A 159 15.23 -25.54 -12.54
CA GLU A 159 15.77 -25.38 -11.19
C GLU A 159 16.94 -24.40 -11.12
N ASP A 160 17.62 -24.19 -12.25
CA ASP A 160 18.80 -23.33 -12.39
C ASP A 160 18.47 -21.99 -13.09
N SER A 161 17.19 -21.60 -13.09
CA SER A 161 16.72 -20.37 -13.75
C SER A 161 15.86 -19.51 -12.82
N TRP A 162 15.66 -18.24 -13.21
CA TRP A 162 14.75 -17.35 -12.50
C TRP A 162 13.29 -17.81 -12.54
N GLY A 163 12.95 -18.71 -13.47
CA GLY A 163 11.64 -19.36 -13.53
C GLY A 163 11.34 -20.17 -12.26
N TYR A 164 12.35 -20.66 -11.54
CA TYR A 164 12.15 -21.36 -10.26
C TYR A 164 11.44 -20.51 -9.21
N LEU A 165 11.73 -19.21 -9.18
CA LEU A 165 11.07 -18.23 -8.31
C LEU A 165 9.79 -17.66 -8.91
N GLY A 166 9.48 -17.98 -10.16
CA GLY A 166 8.23 -17.61 -10.83
C GLY A 166 8.32 -16.32 -11.62
N PHE A 167 9.54 -15.89 -11.97
CA PHE A 167 9.72 -14.85 -12.98
C PHE A 167 9.39 -15.39 -14.38
N GLN A 168 8.86 -14.53 -15.25
CA GLN A 168 8.75 -14.81 -16.69
C GLN A 168 9.95 -14.18 -17.42
N MET A 169 10.25 -12.92 -17.11
CA MET A 169 11.39 -12.20 -17.63
C MET A 169 11.86 -11.22 -16.54
N PRO A 170 12.83 -11.57 -15.69
CA PRO A 170 13.17 -10.80 -14.49
C PRO A 170 13.34 -9.30 -14.71
N LEU A 171 13.99 -8.89 -15.81
CA LEU A 171 14.19 -7.47 -16.13
C LEU A 171 12.91 -6.75 -16.59
N SER A 172 12.00 -7.46 -17.24
CA SER A 172 10.76 -6.91 -17.79
C SER A 172 9.54 -7.09 -16.88
N ASP A 173 9.60 -7.98 -15.90
CA ASP A 173 8.49 -8.22 -14.96
C ASP A 173 8.25 -7.01 -14.06
N PHE A 174 9.31 -6.25 -13.73
CA PHE A 174 9.22 -5.01 -12.95
C PHE A 174 8.82 -3.78 -13.78
N ARG A 175 8.33 -3.92 -15.03
CA ARG A 175 8.05 -2.77 -15.92
C ARG A 175 7.19 -1.66 -15.28
N ARG A 176 6.22 -2.01 -14.44
CA ARG A 176 5.33 -1.04 -13.75
C ARG A 176 5.88 -0.58 -12.40
N THR A 177 6.55 -1.47 -11.67
CA THR A 177 6.97 -1.25 -10.28
C THR A 177 8.43 -0.81 -10.15
N GLY A 178 9.20 -0.89 -11.23
CA GLY A 178 10.62 -0.56 -11.29
C GLY A 178 11.45 -1.15 -10.16
N LEU A 179 12.42 -0.35 -9.71
CA LEU A 179 13.28 -0.68 -8.58
C LEU A 179 12.50 -0.87 -7.27
N LEU A 180 11.36 -0.19 -7.08
CA LEU A 180 10.54 -0.37 -5.87
C LEU A 180 10.07 -1.82 -5.73
N GLY A 181 9.66 -2.46 -6.82
CA GLY A 181 9.27 -3.87 -6.82
C GLY A 181 10.43 -4.80 -6.48
N LEU A 182 11.63 -4.53 -7.02
CA LEU A 182 12.81 -5.34 -6.70
C LEU A 182 13.25 -5.18 -5.23
N LEU A 183 13.22 -3.95 -4.71
CA LEU A 183 13.53 -3.67 -3.30
C LEU A 183 12.52 -4.33 -2.36
N SER A 184 11.23 -4.27 -2.69
CA SER A 184 10.17 -4.91 -1.89
C SER A 184 10.32 -6.43 -1.87
N PHE A 185 10.59 -7.03 -3.04
CA PHE A 185 10.83 -8.47 -3.16
C PHE A 185 12.04 -8.94 -2.35
N GLU A 186 13.15 -8.20 -2.43
CA GLU A 186 14.37 -8.52 -1.71
C GLU A 186 14.22 -8.33 -0.20
N HIS A 187 13.61 -7.23 0.26
CA HIS A 187 13.33 -6.99 1.68
C HIS A 187 12.47 -8.10 2.26
N MET A 188 11.39 -8.49 1.57
CA MET A 188 10.55 -9.62 1.97
C MET A 188 11.34 -10.93 2.07
N ALA A 189 12.19 -11.21 1.08
CA ALA A 189 13.00 -12.43 1.04
C ALA A 189 14.03 -12.48 2.18
N VAL A 190 14.70 -11.37 2.47
CA VAL A 190 15.77 -11.30 3.48
C VAL A 190 15.21 -11.20 4.90
N ASN A 191 14.29 -10.26 5.15
CA ASN A 191 13.80 -9.97 6.50
C ASN A 191 12.81 -11.02 7.03
N TYR A 192 12.16 -11.77 6.12
CA TYR A 192 11.20 -12.83 6.47
C TYR A 192 11.62 -14.18 5.87
N GLN A 193 12.91 -14.48 5.87
CA GLN A 193 13.52 -15.62 5.16
C GLN A 193 12.78 -16.96 5.35
N GLU A 194 12.53 -17.38 6.59
CA GLU A 194 11.87 -18.67 6.86
C GLU A 194 10.43 -18.70 6.29
N LEU A 195 9.69 -17.62 6.48
CA LEU A 195 8.32 -17.49 5.98
C LEU A 195 8.30 -17.42 4.45
N SER A 196 9.22 -16.70 3.85
CA SER A 196 9.42 -16.61 2.40
C SER A 196 9.72 -17.98 1.78
N ARG A 197 10.63 -18.75 2.38
CA ARG A 197 10.94 -20.12 1.93
C ARG A 197 9.73 -21.06 2.03
N LYS A 198 9.02 -21.03 3.16
CA LYS A 198 7.79 -21.80 3.35
C LYS A 198 6.71 -21.43 2.33
N THR A 199 6.56 -20.13 2.05
CA THR A 199 5.57 -19.59 1.12
C THR A 199 5.92 -19.96 -0.33
N LEU A 200 7.21 -19.94 -0.71
CA LEU A 200 7.68 -20.42 -2.01
C LEU A 200 7.37 -21.92 -2.17
N ALA A 201 7.70 -22.75 -1.18
CA ALA A 201 7.39 -24.18 -1.21
C ALA A 201 5.87 -24.43 -1.34
N THR A 202 5.06 -23.66 -0.61
CA THR A 202 3.59 -23.71 -0.67
C THR A 202 3.09 -23.34 -2.07
N SER A 203 3.61 -22.26 -2.66
CA SER A 203 3.24 -21.80 -4.00
C SER A 203 3.57 -22.84 -5.07
N ARG A 204 4.69 -23.55 -4.93
CA ARG A 204 5.10 -24.66 -5.79
C ARG A 204 4.27 -25.93 -5.58
N SER A 205 3.72 -26.17 -4.39
CA SER A 205 2.97 -27.41 -4.09
C SER A 205 1.68 -27.60 -4.89
N LEU A 206 1.13 -26.52 -5.47
CA LEU A 206 -0.06 -26.58 -6.32
C LEU A 206 0.18 -27.47 -7.57
N SER A 207 1.43 -27.59 -8.04
CA SER A 207 1.81 -28.51 -9.13
C SER A 207 1.63 -29.99 -8.79
N ASN A 208 1.69 -30.36 -7.50
CA ASN A 208 1.63 -31.77 -7.07
C ASN A 208 0.20 -32.26 -6.83
N THR A 209 -0.79 -31.37 -6.80
CA THR A 209 -2.20 -31.74 -6.55
C THR A 209 -2.99 -31.98 -7.84
N SER A 210 -2.48 -31.50 -8.97
CA SER A 210 -3.06 -31.69 -10.31
C SER A 210 -2.59 -32.99 -10.99
N SER A 211 -1.59 -33.68 -10.43
CA SER A 211 -1.02 -34.92 -10.99
C SER A 211 -1.65 -36.22 -10.46
N THR A 212 -2.70 -36.14 -9.62
CA THR A 212 -3.43 -37.32 -9.09
C THR A 212 -4.76 -37.61 -9.82
N GLY A 213 -4.86 -37.29 -11.11
CA GLY A 213 -6.05 -37.57 -11.94
C GLY A 213 -5.71 -38.05 -13.36
N SER A 214 -6.19 -39.26 -13.68
CA SER A 214 -6.29 -39.94 -14.99
C SER A 214 -5.01 -40.33 -15.74
N THR A 215 -4.56 -41.57 -15.50
CA THR A 215 -4.07 -42.45 -16.58
C THR A 215 -5.23 -42.74 -17.54
N GLU A 216 -5.43 -41.90 -18.56
CA GLU A 216 -6.13 -42.18 -19.82
C GLU A 216 -6.33 -40.84 -20.53
N ASP A 217 -5.49 -40.53 -21.53
CA ASP A 217 -5.90 -39.71 -22.70
C ASP A 217 -4.74 -39.60 -23.71
N LEU A 218 -4.53 -40.67 -24.45
CA LEU A 218 -3.80 -40.63 -25.73
C LEU A 218 -4.78 -40.11 -26.80
N GLY A 219 -4.45 -38.98 -27.44
CA GLY A 219 -5.17 -38.51 -28.62
C GLY A 219 -5.03 -39.46 -29.82
N PRO A 220 -5.90 -39.36 -30.85
CA PRO A 220 -5.98 -40.31 -31.96
C PRO A 220 -4.71 -40.43 -32.83
N THR A 221 -3.74 -39.52 -32.67
CA THR A 221 -2.50 -39.45 -33.48
C THR A 221 -1.22 -39.57 -32.64
N GLY A 222 -1.31 -39.95 -31.35
CA GLY A 222 -0.12 -40.13 -30.51
C GLY A 222 0.73 -38.87 -30.32
N SER A 223 0.18 -37.68 -30.60
CA SER A 223 0.83 -36.39 -30.36
C SER A 223 0.38 -35.84 -29.00
N PRO A 224 1.29 -35.41 -28.11
CA PRO A 224 0.89 -34.76 -26.86
C PRO A 224 0.07 -33.50 -27.15
N ARG A 225 -1.11 -33.34 -26.53
CA ARG A 225 -1.76 -32.02 -26.46
C ARG A 225 -0.94 -31.15 -25.51
N PRO A 226 -0.65 -29.88 -25.84
CA PRO A 226 -0.08 -28.95 -24.89
C PRO A 226 -1.16 -28.58 -23.88
N ALA A 227 -1.15 -29.22 -22.72
CA ALA A 227 -2.00 -28.86 -21.59
C ALA A 227 -1.13 -28.76 -20.33
N GLU A 228 -0.02 -28.02 -20.41
CA GLU A 228 0.67 -27.52 -19.23
C GLU A 228 0.01 -26.20 -18.85
N SER A 229 -1.20 -26.26 -18.30
CA SER A 229 -1.73 -25.11 -17.56
C SER A 229 -0.77 -24.88 -16.39
N GLU A 230 -0.16 -23.70 -16.29
CA GLU A 230 0.70 -23.32 -15.16
C GLU A 230 0.06 -23.75 -13.83
N THR A 231 0.54 -24.86 -13.28
CA THR A 231 -0.11 -25.52 -12.14
C THR A 231 0.35 -24.95 -10.81
N TRP A 232 1.32 -24.04 -10.80
CA TRP A 232 1.85 -23.44 -9.58
C TRP A 232 1.76 -21.92 -9.60
N LEU A 233 1.68 -21.33 -8.42
CA LEU A 233 1.46 -19.90 -8.26
C LEU A 233 2.82 -19.16 -8.38
N PRO A 234 3.03 -18.29 -9.40
CA PRO A 234 4.34 -17.72 -9.68
C PRO A 234 4.76 -16.71 -8.60
N PHE A 235 5.50 -17.19 -7.60
CA PHE A 235 5.83 -16.49 -6.35
C PHE A 235 6.33 -15.05 -6.57
N ALA A 236 7.32 -14.86 -7.44
CA ALA A 236 7.89 -13.54 -7.75
C ALA A 236 6.89 -12.61 -8.45
N LEU A 237 6.13 -13.11 -9.43
CA LEU A 237 5.10 -12.30 -10.11
C LEU A 237 3.96 -11.90 -9.16
N VAL A 238 3.56 -12.78 -8.24
CA VAL A 238 2.59 -12.42 -7.19
C VAL A 238 3.16 -11.30 -6.31
N SER A 239 4.44 -11.38 -5.93
CA SER A 239 5.10 -10.33 -5.15
C SER A 239 5.11 -8.98 -5.87
N ILE A 240 5.39 -8.97 -7.17
CA ILE A 240 5.34 -7.76 -8.02
C ILE A 240 3.92 -7.21 -8.14
N ASN A 241 2.92 -8.08 -8.28
CA ASN A 241 1.52 -7.68 -8.28
C ASN A 241 1.13 -7.01 -6.95
N VAL A 242 1.55 -7.57 -5.82
CA VAL A 242 1.31 -7.00 -4.50
C VAL A 242 1.98 -5.62 -4.37
N THR A 243 3.20 -5.42 -4.88
CA THR A 243 3.81 -4.07 -4.93
C THR A 243 2.90 -3.08 -5.66
N SER A 244 2.33 -3.50 -6.80
CA SER A 244 1.37 -2.66 -7.55
C SER A 244 0.10 -2.37 -6.74
N TRP A 245 -0.41 -3.34 -5.96
CA TRP A 245 -1.59 -3.13 -5.11
C TRP A 245 -1.32 -2.13 -3.99
N VAL A 246 -0.15 -2.23 -3.34
CA VAL A 246 0.25 -1.26 -2.30
C VAL A 246 0.33 0.15 -2.88
N LEU A 247 0.96 0.32 -4.04
CA LEU A 247 1.00 1.59 -4.76
C LEU A 247 -0.40 2.12 -5.09
N ASP A 248 -1.27 1.28 -5.65
CA ASP A 248 -2.63 1.68 -6.01
C ASP A 248 -3.42 2.13 -4.77
N PHE A 249 -3.31 1.41 -3.66
CA PHE A 249 -3.96 1.80 -2.41
C PHE A 249 -3.40 3.11 -1.83
N TYR A 250 -2.10 3.36 -1.96
CA TYR A 250 -1.49 4.64 -1.59
C TYR A 250 -2.03 5.78 -2.46
N ASN A 251 -2.02 5.62 -3.78
CA ASN A 251 -2.54 6.60 -4.74
C ASN A 251 -4.04 6.89 -4.54
N GLU A 252 -4.81 5.89 -4.12
CA GLU A 252 -6.23 6.00 -3.80
C GLU A 252 -6.49 6.54 -2.38
N ASN A 253 -5.46 6.96 -1.63
CA ASN A 253 -5.52 7.43 -0.24
C ASN A 253 -6.10 6.39 0.74
N LYS A 254 -6.06 5.10 0.41
CA LYS A 254 -6.53 3.99 1.27
C LYS A 254 -5.51 3.61 2.35
N LEU A 255 -4.24 3.97 2.16
CA LEU A 255 -3.13 3.70 3.08
C LEU A 255 -2.53 4.96 3.71
N ASN A 256 -3.15 6.13 3.55
CA ASN A 256 -2.64 7.40 4.07
C ASN A 256 -2.41 7.41 5.59
N ALA A 257 -3.19 6.64 6.33
CA ALA A 257 -2.99 6.41 7.76
C ALA A 257 -1.58 5.89 8.06
N PHE A 258 -0.98 5.06 7.20
CA PHE A 258 0.39 4.56 7.41
C PHE A 258 1.47 5.61 7.15
N SER A 259 1.15 6.75 6.54
CA SER A 259 2.09 7.89 6.42
C SER A 259 1.86 8.95 7.50
N TYR A 260 0.60 9.16 7.91
CA TYR A 260 0.25 10.12 8.95
C TYR A 260 0.76 9.65 10.32
N ASN A 261 1.26 10.59 11.11
CA ASN A 261 1.90 10.34 12.41
C ASN A 261 2.96 9.23 12.40
N ASN A 262 3.53 8.91 11.23
CA ASN A 262 4.54 7.87 11.09
C ASN A 262 5.91 8.50 10.87
N GLU A 263 6.81 8.30 11.83
CA GLU A 263 8.21 8.76 11.79
C GLU A 263 9.17 7.73 11.17
N TYR A 264 8.69 6.52 10.85
CA TYR A 264 9.49 5.52 10.15
C TYR A 264 9.85 5.97 8.73
N ASP A 265 10.94 5.39 8.23
CA ASP A 265 11.33 5.54 6.84
C ASP A 265 10.17 5.11 5.91
N PRO A 266 9.82 5.92 4.90
CA PRO A 266 8.68 5.64 4.03
C PRO A 266 8.87 4.36 3.21
N LEU A 267 10.09 4.04 2.78
CA LEU A 267 10.36 2.81 2.03
C LEU A 267 10.24 1.59 2.95
N GLU A 268 10.77 1.67 4.17
CA GLU A 268 10.61 0.60 5.16
C GLU A 268 9.12 0.33 5.46
N THR A 269 8.33 1.38 5.64
CA THR A 269 6.87 1.26 5.82
C THR A 269 6.22 0.55 4.62
N PHE A 270 6.62 0.92 3.40
CA PHE A 270 6.12 0.31 2.17
C PHE A 270 6.47 -1.19 2.10
N TYR A 271 7.71 -1.56 2.43
CA TYR A 271 8.15 -2.96 2.37
C TYR A 271 7.43 -3.84 3.39
N ILE A 272 7.19 -3.33 4.60
CA ILE A 272 6.42 -4.05 5.62
C ILE A 272 4.97 -4.30 5.15
N LEU A 273 4.33 -3.29 4.55
CA LEU A 273 2.98 -3.43 3.98
C LEU A 273 2.95 -4.45 2.83
N HIS A 274 3.94 -4.38 1.93
CA HIS A 274 4.10 -5.33 0.84
C HIS A 274 4.25 -6.77 1.36
N ALA A 275 5.17 -7.01 2.29
CA ALA A 275 5.41 -8.34 2.85
C ALA A 275 4.16 -8.89 3.55
N SER A 276 3.51 -8.06 4.38
CA SER A 276 2.23 -8.42 5.03
C SER A 276 1.17 -8.82 4.00
N PHE A 277 0.91 -7.98 3.01
CA PHE A 277 -0.13 -8.25 2.01
C PHE A 277 0.20 -9.45 1.15
N PHE A 278 1.48 -9.67 0.84
CA PHE A 278 1.93 -10.83 0.09
C PHE A 278 1.66 -12.13 0.84
N PHE A 279 2.16 -12.27 2.07
CA PHE A 279 1.96 -13.51 2.84
C PHE A 279 0.49 -13.78 3.13
N ASN A 280 -0.26 -12.73 3.47
CA ASN A 280 -1.70 -12.83 3.69
C ASN A 280 -2.44 -13.25 2.42
N PHE A 281 -2.08 -12.70 1.27
CA PHE A 281 -2.68 -13.08 0.00
C PHE A 281 -2.37 -14.54 -0.35
N ILE A 282 -1.13 -15.01 -0.20
CA ILE A 282 -0.81 -16.42 -0.49
C ILE A 282 -1.61 -17.35 0.42
N ASN A 283 -1.68 -17.06 1.72
CA ASN A 283 -2.49 -17.85 2.67
C ASN A 283 -3.98 -17.83 2.28
N TYR A 284 -4.52 -16.66 1.94
CA TYR A 284 -5.89 -16.49 1.48
C TYR A 284 -6.17 -17.29 0.20
N TYR A 285 -5.27 -17.19 -0.78
CA TYR A 285 -5.36 -17.87 -2.05
C TYR A 285 -5.36 -19.39 -1.83
N MET A 286 -4.42 -19.93 -1.07
CA MET A 286 -4.35 -21.37 -0.80
C MET A 286 -5.54 -21.89 0.03
N ALA A 287 -6.05 -21.09 0.97
CA ALA A 287 -7.23 -21.47 1.78
C ALA A 287 -8.51 -21.62 0.93
N LYS A 288 -8.58 -21.00 -0.25
CA LYS A 288 -9.70 -21.16 -1.20
C LYS A 288 -9.63 -22.49 -1.97
N GLY A 289 -8.54 -23.26 -1.85
CA GLY A 289 -8.33 -24.50 -2.59
C GLY A 289 -8.38 -24.31 -4.12
N PRO A 290 -7.62 -23.36 -4.69
CA PRO A 290 -7.66 -23.07 -6.12
C PRO A 290 -7.16 -24.28 -6.89
N VAL A 291 -7.73 -24.53 -8.06
CA VAL A 291 -7.32 -25.66 -8.92
C VAL A 291 -6.38 -25.23 -10.03
N SER A 292 -6.28 -23.93 -10.29
CA SER A 292 -5.44 -23.37 -11.35
C SER A 292 -5.05 -21.91 -11.08
N VAL A 293 -3.88 -21.51 -11.57
CA VAL A 293 -3.43 -20.11 -11.55
C VAL A 293 -4.39 -19.16 -12.29
N LEU A 294 -5.23 -19.68 -13.20
CA LEU A 294 -6.24 -18.89 -13.92
C LEU A 294 -7.26 -18.21 -12.99
N GLU A 295 -7.43 -18.73 -11.77
CA GLU A 295 -8.29 -18.12 -10.75
C GLU A 295 -7.67 -16.90 -10.06
N PHE A 296 -6.37 -16.63 -10.28
CA PHE A 296 -5.62 -15.57 -9.61
C PHE A 296 -6.34 -14.23 -9.61
N ASN A 297 -6.78 -13.75 -10.79
CA ASN A 297 -7.39 -12.42 -10.90
C ASN A 297 -8.68 -12.30 -10.09
N ARG A 298 -9.53 -13.33 -10.13
CA ARG A 298 -10.79 -13.35 -9.37
C ARG A 298 -10.51 -13.32 -7.87
N VAL A 299 -9.64 -14.20 -7.39
CA VAL A 299 -9.30 -14.32 -5.96
C VAL A 299 -8.55 -13.07 -5.45
N ALA A 300 -7.69 -12.47 -6.28
CA ALA A 300 -7.01 -11.22 -5.95
C ALA A 300 -7.96 -10.05 -5.79
N ILE A 301 -9.03 -9.95 -6.60
CA ILE A 301 -10.06 -8.92 -6.42
C ILE A 301 -10.79 -9.14 -5.08
N GLU A 302 -11.25 -10.36 -4.81
CA GLU A 302 -11.92 -10.71 -3.54
C GLU A 302 -11.05 -10.37 -2.32
N TYR A 303 -9.77 -10.74 -2.36
CA TYR A 303 -8.82 -10.46 -1.29
C TYR A 303 -8.64 -8.95 -1.06
N LYS A 304 -8.46 -8.16 -2.13
CA LYS A 304 -8.28 -6.71 -2.02
C LYS A 304 -9.50 -6.03 -1.40
N ASP A 305 -10.71 -6.45 -1.78
CA ASP A 305 -11.94 -5.90 -1.20
C ASP A 305 -12.05 -6.23 0.30
N GLU A 306 -11.75 -7.48 0.69
CA GLU A 306 -11.75 -7.89 2.10
C GLU A 306 -10.69 -7.15 2.93
N LEU A 307 -9.47 -7.02 2.40
CA LEU A 307 -8.37 -6.29 3.02
C LEU A 307 -8.75 -4.83 3.27
N LEU A 308 -9.31 -4.14 2.28
CA LEU A 308 -9.72 -2.74 2.42
C LEU A 308 -10.86 -2.56 3.43
N ASN A 309 -11.81 -3.51 3.49
CA ASN A 309 -12.84 -3.50 4.52
C ASN A 309 -12.25 -3.68 5.92
N LYS A 310 -11.27 -4.58 6.10
CA LYS A 310 -10.55 -4.75 7.36
C LYS A 310 -9.80 -3.47 7.76
N LEU A 311 -9.06 -2.86 6.83
CA LEU A 311 -8.33 -1.61 7.07
C LEU A 311 -9.25 -0.46 7.46
N LYS A 312 -10.38 -0.30 6.76
CA LYS A 312 -11.40 0.70 7.10
C LYS A 312 -11.93 0.51 8.52
N ASN A 313 -12.27 -0.73 8.90
CA ASN A 313 -12.73 -1.06 10.24
C ASN A 313 -11.68 -0.78 11.31
N LEU A 314 -10.39 -0.97 11.01
CA LEU A 314 -9.30 -0.63 11.92
C LEU A 314 -9.18 0.88 12.14
N TYR A 315 -9.34 1.69 11.09
CA TYR A 315 -9.26 3.15 11.20
C TYR A 315 -10.48 3.80 11.87
N GLU A 316 -11.66 3.19 11.73
CA GLU A 316 -12.90 3.70 12.31
C GLU A 316 -13.04 3.34 13.81
N ASN A 317 -12.51 2.19 14.24
CA ASN A 317 -12.57 1.73 15.63
C ASN A 317 -11.35 2.21 16.43
N LYS A 318 -11.53 3.36 17.12
CA LYS A 318 -10.59 4.18 17.92
C LYS A 318 -9.58 3.50 18.88
N GLY A 319 -9.53 2.17 19.01
CA GLY A 319 -8.80 1.49 20.08
C GLY A 319 -7.51 0.75 19.71
N LYS A 320 -7.05 0.79 18.44
CA LYS A 320 -5.97 -0.10 17.95
C LYS A 320 -4.91 0.55 17.06
N VAL A 321 -4.85 1.88 16.99
CA VAL A 321 -3.94 2.59 16.07
C VAL A 321 -2.47 2.30 16.42
N ASP A 322 -2.13 2.13 17.70
CA ASP A 322 -0.77 1.73 18.12
C ASP A 322 -0.36 0.32 17.66
N SER A 323 -1.32 -0.53 17.25
CA SER A 323 -1.04 -1.85 16.67
C SER A 323 -0.94 -1.86 15.14
N ALA A 324 -1.29 -0.74 14.49
CA ALA A 324 -1.25 -0.62 13.03
C ALA A 324 0.14 -0.23 12.51
N TYR A 325 0.98 0.39 13.33
CA TYR A 325 2.36 0.71 12.97
C TYR A 325 3.28 -0.36 13.55
N GLY A 326 3.58 -1.40 12.77
CA GLY A 326 4.56 -2.40 13.14
C GLY A 326 4.27 -3.83 12.67
N THR A 327 5.04 -4.76 13.22
CA THR A 327 5.08 -6.21 12.90
C THR A 327 3.75 -6.95 13.04
N ASN A 328 2.73 -6.36 13.66
CA ASN A 328 1.40 -6.96 13.80
C ASN A 328 0.57 -6.95 12.51
N LEU A 329 0.95 -6.19 11.48
CA LEU A 329 0.29 -6.22 10.17
C LEU A 329 0.41 -7.59 9.47
N VAL A 330 1.46 -8.35 9.78
CA VAL A 330 1.67 -9.71 9.24
C VAL A 330 0.64 -10.72 9.81
N ASN A 331 -0.14 -10.32 10.83
CA ASN A 331 -1.16 -11.15 11.48
C ASN A 331 -2.61 -10.64 11.26
N ILE A 332 -2.84 -9.67 10.35
CA ILE A 332 -4.18 -9.13 10.00
C ILE A 332 -4.79 -9.87 8.80
#